data_AF-A0A7V1WBD9-F1
#
_entry.id   AF-A0A7V1WBD9-F1
#
_cell.length_a   1.000
_cell.length_b   1.000
_cell.length_c   1.000
_cell.angle_alpha   90.00
_cell.angle_beta   90.00
_cell.angle_gamma   90.00
#
_symmetry.space_group_name_H-M   'P 1'
#
loop_
_entity.id
_entity.type
_entity.pdbx_description
1 polymer ?
#
loop_
_entity_poly.entity_id
_entity_poly.type
_entity_poly.pdbx_seq_one_letter_code
_entity_poly.pdbx_strand_id
1 'polypeptide(L)' 'METTRSRFVKTLRGERPADRLPVIEWATWWDQTLARWHSEGLPPELDSAGIKRFLGLDADHQLWFPQFAP' A
#
# COMPACT_ATOMS: atom_id res chain seq x y z
N MET A 1 -16.09 6.87 -8.08
CA MET A 1 -14.64 7.04 -7.81
C MET A 1 -13.99 5.66 -7.95
N GLU A 2 -12.83 5.54 -8.58
CA GLU A 2 -12.15 4.25 -8.69
C GLU A 2 -11.73 3.76 -7.30
N THR A 3 -11.93 2.47 -7.04
CA THR A 3 -11.40 1.81 -5.84
C THR A 3 -10.03 1.21 -6.15
N THR A 4 -9.24 0.90 -5.13
CA THR A 4 -7.97 0.14 -5.26
C THR A 4 -8.13 -1.08 -6.16
N ARG A 5 -9.15 -1.89 -5.89
CA ARG A 5 -9.43 -3.11 -6.65
C ARG A 5 -9.74 -2.80 -8.12
N SER A 6 -10.54 -1.77 -8.38
CA SER A 6 -10.92 -1.39 -9.75
C SER A 6 -9.71 -0.93 -10.55
N ARG A 7 -8.85 -0.06 -9.98
CA ARG A 7 -7.60 0.37 -10.63
C ARG A 7 -6.69 -0.80 -10.96
N PHE A 8 -6.49 -1.70 -9.99
CA PHE A 8 -5.64 -2.87 -10.16
C PHE A 8 -6.14 -3.80 -11.27
N VAL A 9 -7.42 -4.19 -11.23
CA VAL A 9 -8.01 -5.11 -12.22
C VAL A 9 -7.98 -4.53 -13.64
N LYS A 10 -8.32 -3.24 -13.81
CA LYS A 10 -8.27 -2.59 -15.13
C LYS A 10 -6.86 -2.56 -15.68
N THR A 11 -5.88 -2.17 -14.86
CA THR A 11 -4.47 -2.14 -15.25
C THR A 11 -3.99 -3.51 -15.70
N LEU A 12 -4.33 -4.58 -14.98
CA LEU A 12 -3.99 -5.96 -15.36
C LEU A 12 -4.67 -6.46 -16.63
N ARG A 13 -5.77 -5.83 -17.05
CA ARG A 13 -6.46 -6.11 -18.31
C ARG A 13 -5.95 -5.27 -19.48
N GLY A 14 -4.97 -4.40 -19.25
CA GLY A 14 -4.51 -3.42 -20.23
C GLY A 14 -5.49 -2.25 -20.43
N GLU A 15 -6.44 -2.08 -19.52
CA GLU A 15 -7.39 -0.97 -19.53
C GLU A 15 -6.86 0.18 -18.66
N ARG A 16 -7.18 1.43 -19.03
CA ARG A 16 -6.81 2.62 -18.24
C ARG A 16 -7.89 2.91 -17.18
N PRO A 17 -7.56 2.97 -15.87
CA PRO A 17 -8.50 3.44 -14.85
C PRO A 17 -8.91 4.90 -15.10
N ALA A 18 -10.11 5.27 -14.65
CA ALA A 18 -10.67 6.59 -14.97
C ALA A 18 -9.94 7.77 -14.32
N ASP A 19 -9.24 7.56 -13.20
CA ASP A 19 -8.54 8.62 -12.46
C ASP A 19 -7.01 8.53 -12.57
N ARG A 20 -6.40 7.43 -12.12
CA ARG A 20 -4.95 7.20 -12.11
C ARG A 20 -4.60 5.72 -12.14
N LEU A 21 -3.36 5.40 -12.48
CA LEU A 21 -2.81 4.05 -12.27
C LEU A 21 -2.74 3.72 -10.77
N PRO A 22 -2.79 2.43 -10.39
CA PRO A 22 -2.58 2.04 -9.00
C PRO A 22 -1.16 2.41 -8.56
N VAL A 23 -1.02 2.97 -7.36
CA VAL A 23 0.26 3.28 -6.73
C VAL A 23 0.34 2.45 -5.46
N ILE A 24 1.21 1.45 -5.47
CA ILE A 24 1.30 0.41 -4.44
C ILE A 24 2.70 0.45 -3.84
N GLU A 25 2.79 0.35 -2.51
CA GLU A 25 4.04 0.02 -1.83
C GLU A 25 4.03 -1.45 -1.48
N TRP A 26 4.90 -2.22 -2.13
CA TRP A 26 4.96 -3.68 -2.00
C TRP A 26 5.85 -4.13 -0.84
N ALA A 27 6.74 -3.27 -0.35
CA ALA A 27 7.66 -3.56 0.73
C ALA A 27 7.08 -3.20 2.11
N THR A 28 7.60 -3.86 3.14
CA THR A 28 7.35 -3.45 4.53
C THR A 28 8.10 -2.16 4.85
N TRP A 29 7.53 -1.34 5.72
CA TRP A 29 8.16 -0.11 6.19
C TRP A 29 9.35 -0.39 7.10
N TRP A 30 10.46 0.31 6.88
CA TRP A 30 11.61 0.28 7.80
C TRP A 30 11.27 1.03 9.09
N ASP A 31 11.71 0.49 10.22
CA ASP A 31 11.55 1.08 11.55
C ASP A 31 12.13 2.50 11.62
N GLN A 32 13.30 2.75 11.02
CA GLN A 32 13.91 4.08 10.95
C GLN A 32 13.03 5.08 10.18
N THR A 33 12.38 4.63 9.10
CA THR A 33 11.47 5.47 8.32
C THR A 33 10.21 5.78 9.14
N LEU A 34 9.63 4.78 9.80
CA LEU A 34 8.47 4.97 10.66
C LEU A 34 8.79 5.92 11.82
N ALA A 35 9.92 5.75 12.50
CA ALA A 35 10.35 6.62 13.59
C ALA A 35 10.44 8.08 13.15
N ARG A 36 11.05 8.34 11.97
CA ARG A 36 11.10 9.68 11.38
C ARG A 36 9.69 10.21 11.08
N TRP A 37 8.87 9.42 10.39
CA TRP A 37 7.52 9.86 10.00
C TRP A 37 6.62 10.14 11.20
N HIS A 38 6.72 9.38 12.28
CA HIS A 38 6.00 9.68 13.52
C HIS A 38 6.43 11.02 14.11
N SER A 39 7.72 11.37 14.05
CA SER A 39 8.20 12.70 14.46
C SER A 39 7.71 13.84 13.54
N GLU A 40 7.32 13.50 12.30
CA GLU A 40 6.80 14.43 11.28
C GLU A 40 5.26 14.48 11.25
N GLY A 41 4.57 13.75 12.13
CA GLY A 41 3.11 13.80 12.29
C GLY A 41 2.34 12.61 11.72
N LEU A 42 3.00 11.51 11.34
CA LEU A 42 2.31 10.25 11.03
C LEU A 42 1.67 9.68 12.32
N PRO A 43 0.35 9.44 12.36
CA PRO A 43 -0.29 8.91 13.55
C PRO A 43 0.23 7.51 13.93
N PRO A 44 0.67 7.28 15.19
CA PRO A 44 1.30 6.03 15.62
C PRO A 44 0.36 4.82 15.67
N GLU A 45 -0.96 5.03 15.64
CA GLU A 45 -1.98 3.98 15.65
C GLU A 45 -2.22 3.34 14.27
N LEU A 46 -1.63 3.89 13.20
CA LEU A 46 -1.83 3.36 11.85
C LEU A 46 -1.03 2.06 11.65
N ASP A 47 -1.74 1.01 11.22
CA ASP A 47 -1.12 -0.17 10.67
C ASP A 47 -0.54 0.09 9.26
N SER A 48 0.18 -0.88 8.69
CA SER A 48 0.79 -0.73 7.36
C SER A 48 -0.21 -0.30 6.28
N ALA A 49 -1.42 -0.84 6.30
CA ALA A 49 -2.48 -0.47 5.37
C ALA A 49 -3.03 0.94 5.64
N GLY A 50 -3.09 1.35 6.91
CA GLY A 50 -3.45 2.69 7.36
C GLY A 50 -2.46 3.74 6.86
N ILE A 51 -1.16 3.45 6.94
CA ILE A 51 -0.09 4.32 6.40
C ILE A 51 -0.27 4.48 4.89
N LYS A 52 -0.50 3.39 4.15
CA LYS A 52 -0.76 3.45 2.70
C LYS A 52 -1.94 4.38 2.38
N ARG A 53 -3.06 4.25 3.11
CA ARG A 53 -4.23 5.12 2.95
C ARG A 53 -3.93 6.58 3.32
N PHE A 54 -3.20 6.82 4.40
CA PHE A 54 -2.79 8.15 4.84
C PHE A 54 -1.96 8.87 3.78
N LEU A 55 -1.09 8.16 3.08
CA LEU A 55 -0.25 8.68 1.99
C LEU A 55 -0.96 8.72 0.62
N GLY A 56 -2.24 8.34 0.53
CA GLY A 56 -3.00 8.31 -0.73
C GLY A 56 -2.66 7.16 -1.68
N LEU A 57 -1.95 6.13 -1.18
CA LEU A 57 -1.59 4.93 -1.91
C LEU A 57 -2.75 3.92 -1.96
N ASP A 58 -2.71 3.04 -2.95
CA ASP A 58 -3.62 1.90 -3.03
C ASP A 58 -3.16 0.82 -2.05
N ALA A 59 -3.97 0.55 -1.03
CA ALA A 59 -3.63 -0.44 0.00
C ALA A 59 -3.66 -1.88 -0.53
N ASP A 60 -2.55 -2.57 -0.36
CA ASP A 60 -2.40 -4.02 -0.45
C ASP A 60 -2.06 -4.61 0.93
N HIS A 61 -2.46 -5.87 1.12
CA HIS A 61 -2.15 -6.63 2.32
C HIS A 61 -1.10 -7.69 1.97
N GLN A 62 0.09 -7.52 2.53
CA GLN A 62 1.15 -8.50 2.40
C GLN A 62 0.90 -9.67 3.35
N LEU A 63 0.51 -10.81 2.76
CA LEU A 63 0.43 -12.08 3.45
C LEU A 63 1.79 -12.77 3.30
N TRP A 64 2.64 -12.66 4.32
CA TRP A 64 3.88 -13.42 4.37
C TRP A 64 3.53 -14.89 4.59
N PHE A 65 3.65 -15.71 3.54
CA PHE A 65 3.71 -17.15 3.74
C PHE A 65 5.04 -17.47 4.43
N PRO A 66 5.07 -18.33 5.46
CA PRO A 66 6.33 -18.93 5.86
C PRO A 66 6.90 -19.63 4.61
N GLN A 67 8.17 -19.38 4.32
CA GLN A 67 8.90 -20.12 3.32
C GLN A 67 8.90 -21.61 3.70
N PHE A 68 7.93 -22.37 3.20
CA PHE A 68 8.02 -23.82 3.19
C PHE A 68 9.00 -24.18 2.08
N ALA A 69 10.29 -24.22 2.44
CA ALA A 69 11.25 -24.98 1.66
C ALA A 69 10.92 -26.48 1.83
N PRO A 70 10.97 -27.31 0.77
CA PRO A 70 11.46 -28.66 0.95
C PRO A 70 12.92 -28.64 1.42
#